data_AF-A0AAN8G2U7-F1
#
_entry.id   AF-A0AAN8G2U7-F1
#
_cell.length_a   1.000
_cell.length_b   1.000
_cell.length_c   1.000
_cell.angle_alpha   90.00
_cell.angle_beta   90.00
_cell.angle_gamma   90.00
#
_symmetry.space_group_name_H-M   'P 1'
#
loop_
_entity.id
_entity.type
_entity.pdbx_description
1 polymer ?
#
loop_
_entity_poly.entity_id
_entity_poly.type
_entity_poly.pdbx_seq_one_letter_code
_entity_poly.pdbx_strand_id
1 'polypeptide(L)'
;MLFRHLFYCKHVERQLCSVWIGNKFAKMYTLQSAKWYSSGFALRQRMLNFVQNFEYYMMFEIIEPNWHVFMGNMDNVSNVDDVLNYHTDFLNNCLKDCMLTNPDLLKIVHKLMMVCVTFSNFMQVNISLYSALP
;
A
#
# COMPACT_ATOMS: atom_id res chain seq x y z
N MET A 1 15.32 -1.14 3.77
CA MET A 1 14.53 -0.83 2.56
C MET A 1 13.12 -1.40 2.61
N LEU A 2 12.94 -2.68 2.93
CA LEU A 2 11.63 -3.35 3.00
C LEU A 2 10.61 -2.62 3.89
N PHE A 3 10.97 -2.32 5.15
CA PHE A 3 10.11 -1.56 6.07
C PHE A 3 9.62 -0.23 5.47
N ARG A 4 10.52 0.54 4.85
CA ARG A 4 10.18 1.83 4.23
C ARG A 4 9.14 1.66 3.13
N HIS A 5 9.25 0.59 2.34
CA HIS A 5 8.29 0.29 1.27
C HIS A 5 6.92 -0.10 1.82
N LEU A 6 6.87 -1.01 2.80
CA LEU A 6 5.63 -1.41 3.47
C LEU A 6 4.96 -0.23 4.16
N PHE A 7 5.74 0.59 4.87
CA PHE A 7 5.24 1.79 5.54
C PHE A 7 4.62 2.78 4.56
N TYR A 8 5.24 2.97 3.40
CA TYR A 8 4.70 3.83 2.36
C TYR A 8 3.39 3.26 1.77
N CYS A 9 3.31 1.96 1.50
CA CYS A 9 2.06 1.34 1.06
C CYS A 9 0.94 1.57 2.08
N LYS A 10 1.23 1.38 3.38
CA LYS A 10 0.26 1.59 4.45
C LYS A 10 -0.16 3.05 4.60
N HIS A 11 0.75 3.97 4.35
CA HIS A 11 0.43 5.38 4.27
C HIS A 11 -0.56 5.68 3.12
N VAL A 12 -0.33 5.12 1.93
CA VAL A 12 -1.21 5.30 0.77
C VAL A 12 -2.59 4.66 1.01
N GLU A 13 -2.64 3.46 1.58
CA GLU A 13 -3.90 2.79 1.99
C GLU A 13 -4.73 3.71 2.90
N ARG A 14 -4.11 4.27 3.94
CA ARG A 14 -4.76 5.17 4.89
C ARG A 14 -5.28 6.46 4.22
N GLN A 15 -4.53 7.02 3.28
CA GLN A 15 -4.95 8.19 2.51
C GLN A 15 -6.17 7.89 1.63
N LEU A 16 -6.20 6.74 0.98
CA LEU A 16 -7.38 6.31 0.22
C LEU A 16 -8.58 6.12 1.15
N CYS A 17 -8.38 5.53 2.34
CA CYS A 17 -9.42 5.34 3.35
C CYS A 17 -9.97 6.66 3.92
N SER A 18 -9.15 7.68 4.14
CA SER A 18 -9.62 8.97 4.67
C SER A 18 -10.55 9.70 3.71
N VAL A 19 -10.37 9.54 2.39
CA VAL A 19 -11.31 10.06 1.36
C VAL A 19 -12.73 9.54 1.58
N TRP A 20 -12.88 8.29 2.04
CA TRP A 20 -14.19 7.71 2.35
C TRP A 20 -14.84 8.36 3.58
N ILE A 21 -14.06 8.73 4.60
CA ILE A 21 -14.58 9.32 5.84
C ILE A 21 -15.21 10.69 5.55
N GLY A 22 -14.62 11.48 4.65
CA GLY A 22 -15.18 12.77 4.20
C GLY A 22 -16.51 12.66 3.44
N ASN A 23 -16.87 11.47 2.95
CA ASN A 23 -18.07 11.22 2.15
C ASN A 23 -19.39 11.29 2.93
N LYS A 24 -19.37 11.27 4.28
CA LYS A 24 -20.60 11.39 5.08
C LYS A 24 -21.39 12.68 4.76
N PHE A 25 -20.71 13.73 4.29
CA PHE A 25 -21.32 14.99 3.88
C PHE A 25 -21.76 15.03 2.40
N ALA A 26 -21.32 14.08 1.58
CA ALA A 26 -21.59 14.10 0.14
C ALA A 26 -23.02 13.72 -0.24
N LYS A 27 -23.79 13.17 0.71
CA LYS A 27 -25.21 12.90 0.52
C LYS A 27 -26.06 14.18 0.41
N MET A 28 -25.49 15.35 0.69
CA MET A 28 -26.16 16.67 0.54
C MET A 28 -25.95 17.29 -0.84
N TYR A 29 -25.28 16.60 -1.76
CA TYR A 29 -24.95 17.16 -3.09
C TYR A 29 -26.09 17.03 -4.12
N THR A 30 -26.08 17.96 -5.08
CA THR A 30 -27.03 18.01 -6.20
C THR A 30 -26.92 16.78 -7.12
N LEU A 31 -28.00 16.43 -7.82
CA LEU A 31 -28.11 15.24 -8.66
C LEU A 31 -27.00 15.12 -9.74
N GLN A 32 -26.50 16.25 -10.25
CA GLN A 32 -25.44 16.30 -11.24
C GLN A 32 -24.05 16.01 -10.64
N SER A 33 -23.76 16.55 -9.44
CA SER A 33 -22.50 16.32 -8.74
C SER A 33 -22.41 14.90 -8.18
N ALA A 34 -23.54 14.30 -7.81
CA ALA A 34 -23.62 12.90 -7.36
C ALA A 34 -23.04 11.88 -8.37
N LYS A 35 -23.23 12.09 -9.69
CA LYS A 35 -22.68 11.19 -10.73
C LYS A 35 -21.15 11.20 -10.77
N TRP A 36 -20.53 12.38 -10.67
CA TRP A 36 -19.07 12.52 -10.67
C TRP A 36 -18.44 11.91 -9.42
N TYR A 37 -19.08 12.12 -8.26
CA TYR A 37 -18.66 11.48 -7.01
C TYR A 37 -18.75 9.96 -7.09
N SER A 38 -19.84 9.40 -7.65
CA SER A 38 -19.97 7.95 -7.82
C SER A 38 -18.81 7.35 -8.63
N SER A 39 -18.44 7.98 -9.75
CA SER A 39 -17.29 7.55 -10.56
C SER A 39 -15.97 7.67 -9.79
N GLY A 40 -15.78 8.75 -9.03
CA GLY A 40 -14.62 8.94 -8.16
C GLY A 40 -14.52 7.86 -7.07
N PHE A 41 -15.62 7.50 -6.41
CA PHE A 41 -15.64 6.44 -5.39
C PHE A 41 -15.40 5.06 -5.98
N ALA A 42 -15.91 4.79 -7.19
CA ALA A 42 -15.58 3.55 -7.90
C ALA A 42 -14.08 3.46 -8.21
N LEU A 43 -13.46 4.56 -8.66
CA LEU A 43 -12.01 4.61 -8.87
C LEU A 43 -11.23 4.42 -7.56
N ARG A 44 -11.63 5.11 -6.49
CA ARG A 44 -11.05 4.95 -5.14
C ARG A 44 -11.08 3.49 -4.69
N GLN A 45 -12.20 2.80 -4.90
CA GLN A 45 -12.34 1.40 -4.50
C GLN A 45 -11.39 0.50 -5.28
N ARG A 46 -11.20 0.74 -6.58
CA ARG A 46 -10.23 -0.01 -7.39
C ARG A 46 -8.79 0.24 -6.93
N MET A 47 -8.44 1.49 -6.64
CA MET A 47 -7.13 1.86 -6.09
C MET A 47 -6.88 1.19 -4.73
N LEU A 48 -7.85 1.27 -3.82
CA LEU A 48 -7.74 0.65 -2.49
C LEU A 48 -7.58 -0.86 -2.61
N ASN A 49 -8.39 -1.52 -3.43
CA ASN A 49 -8.29 -2.95 -3.66
C ASN A 49 -6.90 -3.34 -4.17
N PHE A 50 -6.33 -2.58 -5.12
CA PHE A 50 -4.96 -2.81 -5.57
C PHE A 50 -3.94 -2.72 -4.43
N VAL A 51 -3.95 -1.63 -3.66
CA VAL A 51 -2.98 -1.41 -2.56
C VAL A 51 -3.10 -2.51 -1.51
N GLN A 52 -4.32 -2.88 -1.10
CA GLN A 52 -4.55 -3.91 -0.09
C GLN A 52 -4.12 -5.30 -0.55
N ASN A 53 -4.41 -5.68 -1.81
CA ASN A 53 -3.95 -6.96 -2.35
C ASN A 53 -2.43 -6.99 -2.48
N PHE A 54 -1.80 -5.86 -2.85
CA PHE A 54 -0.35 -5.76 -2.94
C PHE A 54 0.32 -5.89 -1.57
N GLU A 55 -0.23 -5.26 -0.53
CA GLU A 55 0.25 -5.43 0.84
C GLU A 55 0.04 -6.84 1.37
N TYR A 56 -1.12 -7.45 1.09
CA TYR A 56 -1.40 -8.82 1.44
C TYR A 56 -0.35 -9.77 0.84
N TYR A 57 -0.07 -9.62 -0.46
CA TYR A 57 0.97 -10.37 -1.15
C TYR A 57 2.33 -10.23 -0.46
N MET A 58 2.78 -9.00 -0.16
CA MET A 58 4.06 -8.81 0.52
C MET A 58 4.11 -9.44 1.90
N MET A 59 3.04 -9.31 2.69
CA MET A 59 3.01 -9.83 4.07
C MET A 59 2.86 -11.35 4.11
N PHE A 60 1.80 -11.89 3.51
CA PHE A 60 1.37 -13.27 3.71
C PHE A 60 1.98 -14.25 2.70
N GLU A 61 2.28 -13.81 1.48
CA GLU A 61 2.85 -14.70 0.45
C GLU A 61 4.38 -14.65 0.41
N ILE A 62 5.00 -13.58 0.94
CA ILE A 62 6.46 -13.40 0.87
C ILE A 62 7.09 -13.36 2.26
N ILE A 63 6.78 -12.35 3.06
CA ILE A 63 7.51 -12.10 4.32
C ILE A 63 7.26 -13.22 5.33
N GLU A 64 6.00 -13.59 5.54
CA GLU A 64 5.64 -14.62 6.50
C GLU A 64 6.21 -16.00 6.15
N PRO A 65 6.12 -16.51 4.90
CA PRO A 65 6.75 -17.78 4.53
C PRO A 65 8.28 -17.76 4.66
N ASN A 66 8.94 -16.68 4.21
CA ASN A 66 10.40 -16.55 4.35
C ASN A 66 10.81 -16.47 5.83
N TRP A 67 9.99 -15.86 6.69
CA TRP A 67 10.23 -15.80 8.12
C TRP A 67 10.18 -17.19 8.76
N HIS A 68 9.20 -18.03 8.39
CA HIS A 68 9.13 -19.41 8.87
C HIS A 68 10.37 -20.22 8.48
N VAL A 69 10.86 -20.08 7.24
CA VAL A 69 12.11 -20.72 6.79
C VAL A 69 13.30 -20.23 7.60
N PHE A 70 13.42 -18.90 7.79
CA PHE A 70 14.48 -18.31 8.60
C PHE A 70 14.48 -18.86 10.03
N MET A 71 13.32 -18.91 10.69
CA MET A 71 13.20 -19.45 12.04
C MET A 71 13.58 -20.93 12.12
N GLY A 72 13.18 -21.76 11.14
CA GLY A 72 13.59 -23.17 11.11
C GLY A 72 15.11 -23.35 10.90
N ASN A 73 15.75 -22.47 10.14
CA ASN A 73 17.20 -22.46 10.01
C ASN A 73 17.89 -22.03 11.32
N MET A 74 17.30 -21.05 12.02
CA MET A 74 17.82 -20.54 13.29
C MET A 74 17.86 -21.60 14.40
N ASP A 75 16.98 -22.60 14.37
CA ASP A 75 16.98 -23.71 15.33
C ASP A 75 18.23 -24.61 15.24
N ASN A 76 18.94 -24.59 14.11
CA ASN A 76 20.09 -25.45 13.82
C ASN A 76 21.42 -24.69 13.71
N VAL A 77 21.42 -23.40 14.06
CA VAL A 77 22.62 -22.53 13.97
C VAL A 77 23.71 -23.01 14.92
N SER A 78 24.95 -23.08 14.42
CA SER A 78 26.12 -23.52 15.19
C SER A 78 27.06 -22.39 15.57
N ASN A 79 27.08 -21.31 14.78
CA ASN A 79 28.02 -20.20 14.93
C ASN A 79 27.40 -18.88 14.44
N VAL A 80 28.12 -17.77 14.67
CA VAL A 80 27.64 -16.42 14.33
C VAL A 80 27.59 -16.19 12.82
N ASP A 81 28.46 -16.83 12.05
CA ASP A 81 28.48 -16.70 10.59
C ASP A 81 27.21 -17.31 9.98
N ASP A 82 26.74 -18.44 10.52
CA ASP A 82 25.45 -19.06 10.11
C ASP A 82 24.28 -18.07 10.33
N VAL A 83 24.24 -17.37 11.47
CA VAL A 83 23.21 -16.35 11.76
C VAL A 83 23.23 -15.25 10.71
N LEU A 84 24.41 -14.71 10.42
CA LEU A 84 24.57 -13.64 9.44
C LEU A 84 24.14 -14.09 8.04
N ASN A 85 24.48 -15.31 7.65
CA ASN A 85 24.10 -15.88 6.36
C ASN A 85 22.59 -16.06 6.25
N TYR A 86 21.95 -16.74 7.21
CA TYR A 86 20.50 -16.97 7.16
C TYR A 86 19.69 -15.69 7.22
N HIS A 87 20.13 -14.71 8.02
CA HIS A 87 19.47 -13.41 8.06
C HIS A 87 19.62 -12.65 6.74
N THR A 88 20.80 -12.71 6.12
CA THR A 88 21.06 -12.08 4.82
C THR A 88 20.22 -12.72 3.71
N ASP A 89 20.10 -14.05 3.71
CA ASP A 89 19.28 -14.80 2.76
C ASP A 89 17.79 -14.48 2.93
N PHE A 90 17.29 -14.44 4.16
CA PHE A 90 15.93 -14.00 4.46
C PHE A 90 15.62 -12.62 3.86
N LEU A 91 16.50 -11.65 4.11
CA LEU A 91 16.32 -10.29 3.60
C LEU A 91 16.41 -10.23 2.07
N ASN A 92 17.37 -10.94 1.46
CA ASN A 92 17.54 -10.96 0.02
C ASN A 92 16.33 -11.57 -0.69
N ASN A 93 15.80 -12.69 -0.16
CA ASN A 93 14.59 -13.31 -0.68
C ASN A 93 13.38 -12.39 -0.54
N CYS A 94 13.17 -11.77 0.62
CA CYS A 94 12.08 -10.82 0.81
C CYS A 94 12.17 -9.63 -0.15
N LEU A 95 13.36 -9.04 -0.33
CA LEU A 95 13.54 -7.91 -1.23
C LEU A 95 13.31 -8.29 -2.70
N LYS A 96 13.80 -9.47 -3.11
CA LYS A 96 13.63 -9.97 -4.47
C LYS A 96 12.17 -10.24 -4.78
N ASP A 97 11.50 -10.99 -3.92
CA ASP A 97 10.14 -11.46 -4.18
C ASP A 97 9.12 -10.34 -3.97
N CYS A 98 9.39 -9.34 -3.11
CA CYS A 98 8.61 -8.09 -3.05
C CYS A 98 8.84 -7.16 -4.25
N MET A 99 9.54 -7.60 -5.30
CA MET A 99 9.84 -6.84 -6.52
C MET A 99 10.70 -5.59 -6.30
N LEU A 100 11.42 -5.52 -5.17
CA LEU A 100 12.25 -4.35 -4.82
C LEU A 100 13.64 -4.37 -5.46
N THR A 101 14.05 -5.50 -6.02
CA THR A 101 15.32 -5.64 -6.75
C THR A 101 15.18 -5.40 -8.26
N ASN A 102 13.95 -5.33 -8.79
CA ASN A 102 13.70 -5.00 -10.18
C ASN A 102 13.36 -3.50 -10.32
N PRO A 103 14.26 -2.67 -10.88
CA PRO A 103 14.08 -1.23 -10.92
C PRO A 103 12.89 -0.80 -11.79
N ASP A 104 12.53 -1.56 -12.81
CA ASP A 104 11.43 -1.20 -13.71
C ASP A 104 10.07 -1.52 -13.10
N LEU A 105 9.93 -2.67 -12.42
CA LEU A 105 8.75 -2.98 -11.63
C LEU A 105 8.57 -1.97 -10.48
N LEU A 106 9.65 -1.66 -9.77
CA LEU A 106 9.62 -0.69 -8.68
C LEU A 106 9.17 0.70 -9.15
N LYS A 107 9.63 1.16 -10.31
CA LYS A 107 9.16 2.41 -10.93
C LYS A 107 7.67 2.38 -11.23
N ILE A 108 7.15 1.26 -11.73
CA ILE A 108 5.72 1.11 -12.06
C ILE A 108 4.88 1.16 -10.76
N VAL A 109 5.24 0.37 -9.75
CA VAL A 109 4.54 0.36 -8.45
C VAL A 109 4.59 1.75 -7.82
N HIS A 110 5.75 2.41 -7.84
CA HIS A 110 5.87 3.76 -7.30
C HIS A 110 4.96 4.76 -8.04
N LYS A 111 4.90 4.72 -9.38
CA LYS A 111 3.96 5.55 -10.16
C LYS A 111 2.51 5.29 -9.78
N LEU A 112 2.10 4.02 -9.63
CA LEU A 112 0.75 3.65 -9.22
C LEU A 112 0.41 4.23 -7.84
N MET A 113 1.32 4.10 -6.88
CA MET A 113 1.16 4.67 -5.54
C MET A 113 1.07 6.21 -5.58
N MET A 114 1.89 6.88 -6.39
CA MET A 114 1.84 8.34 -6.57
C MET A 114 0.52 8.82 -7.18
N VAL A 115 -0.06 8.06 -8.11
CA VAL A 115 -1.39 8.35 -8.66
C VAL A 115 -2.45 8.21 -7.57
N CYS A 116 -2.37 7.19 -6.70
CA CYS A 116 -3.30 7.03 -5.57
C CYS A 116 -3.23 8.21 -4.59
N VAL A 117 -2.03 8.71 -4.28
CA VAL A 117 -1.82 9.88 -3.41
C VAL A 117 -2.38 11.14 -4.06
N THR A 118 -2.04 11.40 -5.33
CA THR A 118 -2.52 12.56 -6.09
C THR A 118 -4.05 12.58 -6.14
N PHE A 119 -4.67 11.42 -6.43
CA PHE A 119 -6.11 11.25 -6.41
C PHE A 119 -6.70 11.53 -5.02
N SER A 120 -6.10 10.98 -3.95
CA SER A 120 -6.60 11.16 -2.59
C SER A 120 -6.58 12.62 -2.16
N ASN A 121 -5.49 13.34 -2.44
CA ASN A 121 -5.36 14.77 -2.15
C ASN A 121 -6.39 15.59 -2.93
N PHE A 122 -6.55 15.30 -4.23
CA PHE A 122 -7.57 15.96 -5.07
C PHE A 122 -8.97 15.77 -4.49
N MET A 123 -9.34 14.55 -4.11
CA MET A 123 -10.65 14.26 -3.54
C MET A 123 -10.87 14.95 -2.18
N GLN A 124 -9.86 14.96 -1.31
CA GLN A 124 -9.94 15.64 0.00
C GLN A 124 -10.16 17.16 -0.14
N VAL A 125 -9.42 17.82 -1.05
CA VAL A 125 -9.59 19.27 -1.31
C VAL A 125 -10.97 19.59 -1.86
N ASN A 126 -11.50 18.77 -2.77
CA ASN A 126 -12.86 18.98 -3.27
C ASN A 126 -13.88 18.83 -2.13
N ILE A 127 -13.77 17.79 -1.30
CA ILE A 127 -14.68 17.60 -0.17
C ILE A 127 -14.65 18.79 0.81
N SER A 128 -13.46 19.33 1.12
CA SER A 128 -13.34 20.47 2.04
C SER A 128 -13.92 21.76 1.47
N LEU A 129 -13.67 22.07 0.18
CA LEU A 129 -14.24 23.24 -0.49
C LEU A 129 -15.77 23.23 -0.51
N TYR A 130 -16.38 22.07 -0.76
CA TYR A 130 -17.84 21.94 -0.75
C TYR A 130 -18.45 21.97 0.65
N SER A 131 -17.73 21.53 1.69
CA SER A 131 -18.19 21.66 3.08
C SER A 131 -18.14 23.11 3.61
N ALA A 132 -17.42 24.00 2.93
CA ALA A 132 -17.27 25.41 3.29
C ALA A 132 -18.21 26.36 2.52
N LEU A 133 -18.99 25.84 1.57
CA LEU A 133 -20.04 26.58 0.88
C LEU A 133 -21.32 26.55 1.75
N PRO A 134 -21.94 27.72 2.03
CA PRO A 134 -23.11 27.84 2.90
C PRO A 134 -24.37 27.16 2.35
#